data_AF-A0A2N2LL87-F1
#
_entry.id   AF-A0A2N2LL87-F1
#
_cell.length_a   1.000
_cell.length_b   1.000
_cell.length_c   1.000
_cell.angle_alpha   90.00
_cell.angle_beta   90.00
_cell.angle_gamma   90.00
#
_symmetry.space_group_name_H-M   'P 1'
#
loop_
_entity.id
_entity.type
_entity.pdbx_description
1 polymer ?
#
loop_
_entity_poly.entity_id
_entity_poly.type
_entity_poly.pdbx_seq_one_letter_code
_entity_poly.pdbx_strand_id
1 'polypeptide(L)' 'MTEEDRLAKRRAYEAARTHERAYSERYYPLHVLGARAAEVVTPEVMAEFERLKAATEAARLAWEASRRP' A
#
# COMPACT_ATOMS: atom_id res chain seq x y z
N MET A 1 18.57 10.72 -13.76
CA MET A 1 17.23 10.09 -13.69
C MET A 1 16.31 10.88 -14.57
N THR A 2 15.64 10.22 -15.51
CA THR A 2 14.80 10.87 -16.51
C THR A 2 13.43 11.24 -15.92
N GLU A 3 12.67 12.09 -16.61
CA GLU A 3 11.28 12.38 -16.21
C GLU A 3 10.40 11.13 -16.30
N GLU A 4 10.69 10.25 -17.26
CA GLU A 4 10.03 8.95 -17.41
C GLU A 4 10.28 8.04 -16.19
N ASP A 5 11.50 8.00 -15.67
CA ASP A 5 11.84 7.24 -14.45
C ASP A 5 11.07 7.75 -13.23
N ARG A 6 10.90 9.08 -13.10
CA ARG A 6 10.14 9.70 -12.00
C ARG A 6 8.65 9.34 -12.09
N LEU A 7 8.09 9.39 -13.29
CA LEU A 7 6.70 8.99 -13.56
C LEU A 7 6.49 7.51 -13.26
N ALA A 8 7.43 6.65 -13.66
CA ALA A 8 7.38 5.22 -13.36
C ALA A 8 7.37 4.95 -11.85
N LYS A 9 8.25 5.61 -11.09
CA LYS A 9 8.30 5.50 -9.61
C LYS A 9 7.02 6.01 -8.94
N ARG A 10 6.45 7.12 -9.43
CA ARG A 10 5.16 7.62 -8.96
C ARG A 10 4.04 6.60 -9.19
N ARG A 11 3.93 6.06 -10.42
CA ARG A 11 2.91 5.05 -10.76
C ARG A 11 3.06 3.79 -9.94
N ALA A 12 4.29 3.33 -9.68
CA ALA A 12 4.56 2.18 -8.83
C ALA A 12 4.06 2.41 -7.39
N TYR A 13 4.29 3.59 -6.82
CA TYR A 13 3.75 3.96 -5.51
C TYR A 13 2.21 4.03 -5.51
N GLU A 14 1.59 4.66 -6.50
CA GLU A 14 0.12 4.74 -6.62
C GLU A 14 -0.53 3.35 -6.73
N ALA A 15 0.09 2.43 -7.50
CA ALA A 15 -0.36 1.05 -7.61
C ALA A 15 -0.23 0.30 -6.28
N ALA A 16 0.94 0.35 -5.61
CA ALA A 16 1.15 -0.31 -4.32
C ALA A 16 0.15 0.18 -3.26
N ARG A 17 -0.05 1.50 -3.16
CA ARG A 17 -1.04 2.11 -2.26
C ARG A 17 -2.48 1.65 -2.54
N THR A 18 -2.84 1.48 -3.82
CA THR A 18 -4.16 1.00 -4.21
C THR A 18 -4.39 -0.44 -3.76
N HIS A 19 -3.38 -1.30 -3.95
CA HIS A 19 -3.43 -2.69 -3.49
C HIS A 19 -3.49 -2.81 -1.96
N GLU A 20 -2.64 -2.06 -1.24
CA GLU A 20 -2.67 -2.02 0.22
C GLU A 20 -4.04 -1.57 0.75
N ARG A 21 -4.61 -0.51 0.16
CA ARG A 21 -5.92 0.01 0.57
C ARG A 21 -7.03 -1.02 0.33
N ALA A 22 -7.09 -1.62 -0.85
CA ALA A 22 -8.11 -2.63 -1.17
C ALA A 22 -8.01 -3.85 -0.23
N TYR A 23 -6.78 -4.26 0.11
CA TYR A 23 -6.55 -5.34 1.07
C TYR A 23 -6.99 -4.96 2.48
N SER A 24 -6.64 -3.74 2.92
CA SER A 24 -7.07 -3.19 4.21
C SER A 24 -8.59 -3.12 4.31
N GLU A 25 -9.29 -2.58 3.31
CA GLU A 25 -10.75 -2.45 3.33
C GLU A 25 -11.47 -3.81 3.42
N ARG A 26 -10.89 -4.86 2.85
CA ARG A 26 -11.43 -6.23 2.90
C ARG A 26 -11.35 -6.86 4.30
N TYR A 27 -10.22 -6.71 4.98
CA TYR A 27 -9.96 -7.40 6.27
C TYR A 27 -10.09 -6.49 7.50
N TYR A 28 -9.97 -5.18 7.31
CA TYR A 28 -10.02 -4.13 8.31
C TYR A 28 -10.84 -2.94 7.80
N PRO A 29 -12.16 -3.12 7.58
CA PRO A 29 -13.00 -1.99 7.24
C PRO A 29 -12.79 -0.92 8.32
N LEU A 30 -12.28 0.25 7.89
CA LEU A 30 -12.10 1.42 8.76
C LEU A 30 -13.42 1.60 9.52
N HIS A 31 -13.37 1.49 10.84
CA HIS A 31 -14.52 1.34 11.73
C HIS A 31 -15.61 2.41 11.49
N VAL A 32 -16.50 2.17 10.54
CA VAL A 32 -17.82 2.77 10.52
C VAL A 32 -18.59 1.99 11.58
N LEU A 33 -18.75 2.61 12.76
CA LEU A 33 -19.60 2.21 13.89
C LEU A 33 -20.27 0.82 13.73
N GLY A 34 -19.57 -0.24 14.15
CA GLY A 34 -20.10 -1.61 14.18
C GLY A 34 -19.78 -2.51 12.99
N ALA A 35 -18.96 -2.05 12.02
CA ALA A 35 -18.49 -2.91 10.94
C ALA A 35 -17.63 -4.06 11.47
N ARG A 36 -18.18 -5.28 11.38
CA ARG A 36 -17.41 -6.53 11.55
C ARG A 36 -16.47 -6.64 10.35
N ALA A 37 -15.25 -7.14 10.55
CA ALA A 37 -14.36 -7.47 9.44
C ALA A 37 -15.13 -8.30 8.40
N ALA A 38 -15.04 -7.93 7.11
CA ALA A 38 -15.78 -8.65 6.07
C ALA A 38 -15.27 -10.10 5.96
N GLU A 39 -14.01 -10.32 6.33
CA GLU A 39 -13.38 -11.63 6.42
C GLU A 39 -12.61 -11.81 7.73
N VAL A 40 -12.37 -13.08 8.09
CA VAL A 40 -11.60 -13.43 9.29
C VAL A 40 -10.14 -13.02 9.08
N VAL A 41 -9.60 -12.25 10.03
CA VAL A 41 -8.18 -11.96 10.10
C VAL A 41 -7.45 -13.18 10.64
N THR A 42 -6.60 -13.79 9.81
CA THR A 42 -5.68 -14.86 10.21
C THR A 42 -4.24 -14.34 10.28
N PRO A 43 -3.30 -15.10 10.87
CA PRO A 43 -1.88 -14.75 10.84
C PRO A 43 -1.32 -14.57 9.43
N GLU A 44 -1.80 -15.35 8.45
CA GLU A 44 -1.41 -15.24 7.04
C GLU A 44 -1.89 -13.92 6.43
N VAL A 45 -3.12 -13.50 6.76
CA VAL A 45 -3.67 -12.21 6.35
C VAL A 45 -2.83 -11.07 6.92
N MET A 46 -2.41 -11.18 8.18
CA MET A 46 -1.50 -10.23 8.83
C MET A 46 -0.13 -10.17 8.15
N ALA A 47 0.46 -11.33 7.85
CA ALA A 47 1.76 -11.40 7.18
C ALA A 47 1.71 -10.75 5.79
N GLU A 48 0.63 -11.00 5.04
CA GLU A 48 0.41 -10.39 3.74
C GLU A 48 0.19 -8.87 3.84
N PHE A 49 -0.52 -8.41 4.87
CA PHE A 49 -0.72 -6.99 5.12
C PHE A 49 0.60 -6.27 5.41
N GLU A 50 1.45 -6.85 6.26
CA GLU A 50 2.78 -6.29 6.54
C GLU A 50 3.69 -6.31 5.30
N ARG A 51 3.59 -7.36 4.46
CA ARG A 51 4.29 -7.41 3.16
C ARG A 51 3.86 -6.27 2.24
N LEU A 52 2.55 -6.02 2.13
CA LEU A 52 1.99 -4.95 1.31
C LEU A 52 2.40 -3.57 1.82
N LYS A 53 2.33 -3.33 3.13
CA LYS A 53 2.83 -2.09 3.76
C LYS A 53 4.30 -1.84 3.45
N ALA A 54 5.14 -2.86 3.63
CA ALA A 54 6.57 -2.75 3.34
C ALA A 54 6.83 -2.42 1.87
N ALA A 55 6.07 -3.02 0.95
CA ALA A 55 6.16 -2.72 -0.47
C ALA A 55 5.71 -1.29 -0.82
N THR A 56 4.59 -0.82 -0.25
CA THR A 56 4.13 0.56 -0.43
C THR A 56 5.15 1.56 0.12
N GLU A 57 5.70 1.30 1.30
CA GLU A 57 6.68 2.17 1.93
C GLU A 57 7.99 2.24 1.13
N ALA A 58 8.49 1.11 0.64
CA ALA A 58 9.64 1.08 -0.25
C ALA A 58 9.40 1.87 -1.54
N ALA A 59 8.21 1.73 -2.15
CA ALA A 59 7.82 2.49 -3.34
C ALA A 59 7.70 4.00 -3.04
N ARG A 60 7.16 4.38 -1.87
CA ARG A 60 7.08 5.77 -1.41
C ARG A 60 8.47 6.38 -1.29
N LEU A 61 9.38 5.70 -0.60
CA LEU A 61 10.77 6.14 -0.42
C LEU A 61 11.50 6.28 -1.76
N ALA A 62 11.31 5.35 -2.68
CA ALA A 62 11.90 5.41 -4.02
C ALA A 62 11.38 6.61 -4.82
N TRP A 63 10.07 6.90 -4.75
CA TRP A 63 9.47 8.07 -5.38
C TRP A 63 9.94 9.38 -4.74
N GLU A 64 9.99 9.48 -3.41
CA GLU A 64 10.48 10.67 -2.71
C GLU A 64 11.94 10.95 -2.99
N ALA A 65 12.79 9.91 -2.98
CA ALA A 65 14.18 10.02 -3.39
C ALA A 65 14.31 10.54 -4.83
N SER A 66 13.35 10.22 -5.71
CA SER A 66 13.36 10.70 -7.09
C SER A 66 13.04 12.18 -7.29
N ARG A 67 12.51 12.81 -6.25
CA ARG A 67 12.14 14.23 -6.22
C ARG A 67 13.21 15.11 -5.56
N ARG A 68 14.25 14.53 -4.95
CA ARG A 68 15.34 15.30 -4.35
C ARG A 68 16.21 15.91 -5.47
N PRO A 69 16.69 17.17 -5.32
CA PRO A 69 17.53 17.85 -6.31
C PRO A 69 18.82 17.10 -6.64
#